data_AF-A0A1Y4QTA7-F1
#
_entry.id   AF-A0A1Y4QTA7-F1
#
_cell.length_a   1.000
_cell.length_b   1.000
_cell.length_c   1.000
_cell.angle_alpha   90.00
_cell.angle_beta   90.00
_cell.angle_gamma   90.00
#
_symmetry.space_group_name_H-M   'P 1'
#
loop_
_entity.id
_entity.type
_entity.pdbx_description
1 polymer ?
#
loop_
_entity_poly.entity_id
_entity_poly.type
_entity_poly.pdbx_seq_one_letter_code
_entity_poly.pdbx_strand_id
1 'polypeptide(L)'
;MIYRDLYALLNKEPKIIHIASDTLALSQTYDIESSILGDKQYSCLFDMSKIQRDIPDFQNHIMIQEGLKMYLDYMEQHPEKKVKDETFDQWCDQVIDAYQKFIQEIKGHF
;
A
#
# COMPACT_ATOMS: atom_id res chain seq x y z
N MET A 1 8.42 -0.16 -7.62
CA MET A 1 7.83 -0.29 -6.25
C MET A 1 6.34 -0.22 -6.45
N ILE A 2 5.62 -1.26 -6.05
CA ILE A 2 4.31 -1.68 -6.57
C ILE A 2 3.31 -0.55 -6.90
N TYR A 3 3.21 0.49 -6.07
CA TYR A 3 2.34 1.65 -6.33
C TYR A 3 2.71 2.41 -7.60
N ARG A 4 3.99 2.66 -7.87
CA ARG A 4 4.44 3.34 -9.09
C ARG A 4 4.15 2.50 -10.34
N ASP A 5 4.34 1.18 -10.24
CA ASP A 5 4.07 0.25 -11.32
C ASP A 5 2.56 0.21 -11.65
N LEU A 6 1.69 0.20 -10.63
CA LEU A 6 0.25 0.30 -10.79
C LEU A 6 -0.18 1.64 -11.41
N TYR A 7 0.36 2.76 -10.95
CA TYR A 7 0.01 4.09 -11.44
C TYR A 7 0.44 4.32 -12.90
N ALA A 8 1.60 3.78 -13.29
CA ALA A 8 2.03 3.78 -14.68
C ALA A 8 1.03 3.04 -15.59
N LEU A 9 0.53 1.87 -15.16
CA LEU A 9 -0.51 1.15 -15.91
C LEU A 9 -1.84 1.93 -16.01
N LEU A 10 -2.14 2.74 -15.00
CA LEU A 10 -3.31 3.62 -14.99
C LEU A 10 -3.10 4.95 -15.74
N ASN A 11 -1.92 5.19 -16.32
CA ASN A 11 -1.53 6.47 -16.91
C ASN A 11 -1.73 7.67 -15.98
N LYS A 12 -1.36 7.51 -14.70
CA LYS A 12 -1.47 8.53 -13.65
C LYS A 12 -0.17 8.67 -12.88
N GLU A 13 0.03 9.84 -12.27
CA GLU A 13 1.13 10.06 -11.33
C GLU A 13 0.66 9.88 -9.87
N PRO A 14 1.40 9.11 -9.04
CA PRO A 14 1.02 8.89 -7.66
C PRO A 14 1.35 10.11 -6.78
N LYS A 15 0.37 10.54 -5.99
CA LYS A 15 0.57 11.52 -4.91
C LYS A 15 0.84 10.78 -3.60
N ILE A 16 2.11 10.46 -3.35
CA ILE A 16 2.53 9.70 -2.17
C ILE A 16 2.79 10.66 -1.00
N ILE A 17 2.10 10.43 0.12
CA ILE A 17 2.35 11.13 1.39
C ILE A 17 3.04 10.16 2.34
N HIS A 18 4.16 10.58 2.92
CA HIS A 18 4.90 9.81 3.90
C HIS A 18 4.59 10.31 5.31
N ILE A 19 3.94 9.47 6.10
CA ILE A 19 3.62 9.69 7.51
C ILE A 19 4.32 8.59 8.31
N ALA A 20 4.93 8.95 9.44
CA ALA A 20 5.56 7.97 10.32
C ALA A 20 4.50 6.98 10.85
N SER A 21 4.83 5.69 10.84
CA SER A 21 3.92 4.63 11.30
C SER A 21 3.51 4.83 12.76
N ASP A 22 4.42 5.30 13.62
CA ASP A 22 4.12 5.66 15.01
C ASP A 22 3.03 6.72 15.13
N THR A 23 2.97 7.66 14.19
CA THR A 23 1.90 8.68 14.16
C THR A 23 0.57 8.05 13.75
N LEU A 24 0.56 7.19 12.72
CA LEU A 24 -0.67 6.56 12.27
C LEU A 24 -1.23 5.55 13.28
N ALA A 25 -0.36 4.89 14.05
CA ALA A 25 -0.73 3.95 15.10
C ALA A 25 -1.49 4.58 16.28
N LEU A 26 -1.47 5.92 16.42
CA LEU A 26 -2.31 6.62 17.40
C LEU A 26 -3.80 6.60 17.05
N SER A 27 -4.16 6.15 15.84
CA SER A 27 -5.56 6.03 15.41
C SER A 27 -6.34 5.05 16.29
N GLN A 28 -7.50 5.50 16.78
CA GLN A 28 -8.48 4.64 17.44
C GLN A 28 -9.58 4.16 16.48
N THR A 29 -9.65 4.74 15.28
CA THR A 29 -10.66 4.39 14.26
C THR A 29 -10.28 3.13 13.51
N TYR A 30 -8.98 2.96 13.23
CA TYR A 30 -8.43 1.82 12.51
C TYR A 30 -7.23 1.30 13.29
N ASP A 31 -7.13 -0.02 13.43
CA ASP A 31 -6.05 -0.71 14.13
C ASP A 31 -4.76 -0.71 13.29
N ILE A 32 -4.14 0.48 13.17
CA ILE A 32 -2.89 0.67 12.46
C ILE A 32 -1.70 0.15 13.27
N GLU A 33 -1.80 0.15 14.60
CA GLU A 33 -0.80 -0.41 15.49
C GLU A 33 -0.57 -1.89 15.16
N SER A 34 -1.60 -2.73 15.22
CA SER A 34 -1.42 -4.17 14.94
C SER A 34 -1.12 -4.43 13.47
N SER A 35 -1.72 -3.68 12.55
CA SER A 35 -1.63 -3.97 11.11
C SER A 35 -0.37 -3.47 10.41
N ILE A 36 0.14 -2.28 10.80
CA ILE A 36 1.32 -1.65 10.18
C ILE A 36 2.53 -1.76 11.10
N LEU A 37 2.41 -1.34 12.37
CA LEU A 37 3.51 -1.43 13.33
C LEU A 37 3.74 -2.84 13.86
N GLY A 38 2.74 -3.72 13.78
CA GLY A 38 2.88 -5.14 14.06
C GLY A 38 3.21 -5.92 12.79
N ASP A 39 2.16 -6.38 12.12
CA ASP A 39 2.23 -7.36 11.01
C ASP A 39 3.17 -6.95 9.86
N LYS A 40 3.25 -5.65 9.54
CA LYS A 40 4.03 -5.14 8.39
C LYS A 40 5.28 -4.37 8.80
N GLN A 41 5.70 -4.47 10.06
CA GLN A 41 6.89 -3.78 10.56
C GLN A 41 8.17 -4.28 9.89
N TYR A 42 8.21 -5.57 9.58
CA TYR A 42 9.36 -6.22 8.95
C TYR A 42 9.02 -6.64 7.52
N SER A 43 10.03 -6.63 6.65
CA SER A 43 9.88 -7.13 5.29
C SER A 43 9.68 -8.65 5.30
N CYS A 44 8.60 -9.12 4.68
CA CYS A 44 8.34 -10.54 4.47
C CYS A 44 9.21 -11.09 3.34
N LEU A 45 10.51 -11.27 3.60
CA LEU A 45 11.44 -11.94 2.70
C LEU A 45 11.47 -13.44 3.01
N PHE A 46 11.01 -14.26 2.07
CA PHE A 46 10.91 -15.70 2.25
C PHE A 46 12.12 -16.43 1.67
N ASP A 47 12.65 -17.39 2.43
CA ASP A 47 13.65 -18.34 1.94
C ASP A 47 12.99 -19.38 1.01
N MET A 48 13.44 -19.39 -0.24
CA MET A 48 12.94 -20.29 -1.28
C MET A 48 13.68 -21.63 -1.33
N SER A 49 14.71 -21.85 -0.49
CA SER A 49 15.57 -23.03 -0.52
C SER A 49 14.81 -24.36 -0.44
N LYS A 50 13.75 -24.42 0.40
CA LYS A 50 12.90 -25.61 0.55
C LYS A 50 12.08 -25.88 -0.71
N ILE A 51 11.48 -24.84 -1.30
CA ILE A 51 10.72 -24.97 -2.55
C ILE A 51 11.65 -25.41 -3.68
N GLN A 52 12.83 -24.83 -3.79
CA GLN A 52 13.82 -25.21 -4.80
C GLN A 52 14.34 -26.64 -4.62
N ARG A 53 14.49 -27.10 -3.37
CA ARG A 53 14.90 -28.48 -3.08
C ARG A 53 13.80 -29.48 -3.45
N ASP A 54 12.57 -29.19 -3.03
CA ASP A 54 11.45 -30.14 -3.13
C ASP A 54 10.77 -30.07 -4.52
N ILE A 55 10.92 -28.95 -5.23
CA ILE A 55 10.39 -28.68 -6.57
C ILE A 55 11.48 -28.00 -7.42
N PRO A 56 12.46 -28.76 -7.96
CA PRO A 56 13.63 -28.21 -8.66
C PRO A 56 13.31 -27.34 -9.89
N ASP A 57 12.19 -27.64 -10.55
CA ASP A 57 11.73 -26.92 -11.74
C ASP A 57 10.86 -25.69 -11.41
N PHE A 58 10.69 -25.35 -10.13
CA PHE A 58 9.89 -24.20 -9.73
C PHE A 58 10.50 -22.90 -10.26
N GLN A 59 9.70 -22.13 -11.00
CA GLN A 59 10.08 -20.82 -11.53
C GLN A 59 8.93 -19.81 -11.36
N ASN A 60 9.27 -18.57 -11.07
CA ASN A 60 8.33 -17.46 -11.07
C ASN A 60 8.08 -17.01 -12.51
N HIS A 61 6.90 -17.30 -13.05
CA HIS A 61 6.57 -16.98 -14.44
C HIS A 61 5.94 -15.60 -14.61
N ILE A 62 5.33 -15.08 -13.54
CA ILE A 62 4.57 -13.83 -13.56
C ILE A 62 5.39 -12.76 -12.84
N MET A 63 5.84 -11.76 -13.59
CA MET A 63 6.43 -10.55 -13.03
C MET A 63 5.33 -9.67 -12.42
N ILE A 64 5.69 -8.84 -11.44
CA ILE A 64 4.71 -8.01 -10.74
C ILE A 64 3.91 -7.10 -11.69
N GLN A 65 4.54 -6.55 -12.73
CA GLN A 65 3.85 -5.70 -13.71
C GLN A 65 2.81 -6.48 -14.51
N GLU A 66 3.07 -7.74 -14.83
CA GLU A 66 2.11 -8.59 -15.56
C GLU A 66 0.96 -8.98 -14.64
N GLY A 67 1.26 -9.35 -13.40
CA GLY A 67 0.22 -9.60 -12.38
C GLY A 67 -0.69 -8.39 -12.15
N LEU A 68 -0.14 -7.17 -12.14
CA LEU A 68 -0.94 -5.95 -12.01
C LEU A 68 -1.84 -5.69 -13.23
N LYS A 69 -1.40 -5.99 -14.46
CA LYS A 69 -2.28 -5.91 -15.64
C LYS A 69 -3.42 -6.90 -15.55
N MET A 70 -3.13 -8.16 -15.20
CA MET A 70 -4.16 -9.19 -15.00
C MET A 70 -5.18 -8.77 -13.95
N TYR A 71 -4.73 -8.16 -12.85
CA TYR A 71 -5.61 -7.59 -11.82
C TYR A 71 -6.49 -6.46 -12.38
N LEU A 72 -5.93 -5.52 -13.13
CA LEU A 72 -6.69 -4.41 -13.71
C LEU A 72 -7.73 -4.88 -14.73
N ASP A 73 -7.36 -5.83 -15.59
CA ASP A 73 -8.27 -6.45 -16.57
C ASP A 73 -9.45 -7.14 -15.86
N TYR A 74 -9.15 -7.88 -14.78
CA TYR A 74 -10.17 -8.50 -13.95
C TYR A 74 -11.09 -7.45 -13.30
N MET A 75 -10.53 -6.38 -12.73
CA MET A 75 -11.33 -5.30 -12.15
C MET A 75 -12.22 -4.62 -13.19
N GLU A 76 -11.75 -4.44 -14.42
CA GLU A 76 -12.55 -3.85 -15.50
C GLU A 76 -13.73 -4.74 -15.92
N GLN A 77 -13.53 -6.05 -15.93
CA GLN A 77 -14.58 -7.04 -16.19
C GLN A 77 -15.58 -7.17 -15.03
N HIS A 78 -15.18 -6.77 -13.81
CA HIS A 78 -15.94 -6.94 -12.58
C HIS A 78 -16.15 -5.60 -11.85
N PRO A 79 -16.89 -4.64 -12.44
CA PRO A 79 -17.12 -3.33 -11.83
C PRO A 79 -17.84 -3.41 -10.47
N GLU A 80 -18.60 -4.46 -10.20
CA GLU A 80 -19.26 -4.71 -8.91
C GLU A 80 -18.27 -4.95 -7.76
N LYS A 81 -17.02 -5.32 -8.08
CA LYS A 81 -15.95 -5.50 -7.10
C LYS A 81 -15.23 -4.19 -6.76
N LYS A 82 -15.45 -3.13 -7.55
CA LYS A 82 -14.91 -1.77 -7.29
C LYS A 82 -15.75 -1.06 -6.21
N VAL A 83 -15.80 -1.63 -5.02
CA VAL A 83 -16.55 -1.07 -3.87
C VAL A 83 -15.73 0.06 -3.25
N LYS A 84 -16.32 1.26 -3.17
CA LYS A 84 -15.71 2.40 -2.50
C LYS A 84 -15.87 2.27 -0.99
N ASP A 85 -14.87 2.71 -0.25
CA ASP A 85 -14.94 2.88 1.20
C ASP A 85 -14.84 4.38 1.53
N GLU A 86 -15.97 5.07 1.41
CA GLU A 86 -16.03 6.53 1.61
C GLU A 86 -15.64 6.94 3.04
N THR A 87 -15.84 6.05 4.02
CA THR A 87 -15.47 6.32 5.43
C THR A 87 -13.95 6.30 5.58
N PHE A 88 -13.29 5.29 4.99
CA PHE A 88 -11.84 5.22 5.00
C PHE A 88 -11.19 6.34 4.17
N ASP A 89 -11.76 6.66 3.00
CA ASP A 89 -11.29 7.77 2.16
C ASP A 89 -11.34 9.09 2.93
N GLN A 90 -12.46 9.39 3.59
CA GLN A 90 -12.61 10.60 4.38
C GLN A 90 -11.66 10.65 5.58
N TRP A 91 -11.44 9.50 6.24
CA TRP A 91 -10.46 9.41 7.33
C TRP A 91 -9.05 9.69 6.82
N CYS A 92 -8.66 9.17 5.66
CA CYS A 92 -7.36 9.44 5.05
C CYS A 92 -7.17 10.93 4.75
N ASP A 93 -8.17 11.59 4.17
CA ASP A 93 -8.14 13.03 3.90
C ASP A 93 -7.93 13.84 5.18
N GLN A 94 -8.65 13.51 6.26
CA GLN A 94 -8.51 14.18 7.56
C GLN A 94 -7.12 13.99 8.18
N VAL A 95 -6.56 12.79 8.11
CA VAL A 95 -5.21 12.49 8.60
C VAL A 95 -4.16 13.27 7.81
N ILE A 96 -4.29 13.30 6.48
CA ILE A 96 -3.38 14.05 5.61
C ILE A 96 -3.44 15.55 5.91
N ASP A 97 -4.64 16.12 6.05
CA ASP A 97 -4.82 17.54 6.36
C ASP A 97 -4.20 17.92 7.71
N ALA A 98 -4.42 17.11 8.75
CA ALA A 98 -3.83 17.33 10.07
C ALA A 98 -2.31 17.25 10.03
N TYR A 99 -1.75 16.25 9.34
CA TYR A 99 -0.31 16.09 9.19
C TYR A 99 0.33 17.24 8.40
N GLN A 100 -0.31 17.71 7.33
CA GLN A 100 0.19 18.83 6.55
C GLN A 100 0.25 20.13 7.35
N LYS A 101 -0.76 20.40 8.20
CA LYS A 101 -0.74 21.55 9.12
C LYS A 101 0.42 21.47 10.10
N PHE A 102 0.61 20.30 10.74
CA PHE A 102 1.74 20.07 11.63
C PHE A 102 3.11 20.31 10.95
N ILE A 103 3.29 19.80 9.72
CA ILE A 103 4.52 20.02 8.95
C ILE A 103 4.73 21.50 8.61
N GLN A 104 3.66 22.25 8.32
CA GLN A 104 3.75 23.68 8.06
C GLN A 104 4.13 24.48 9.32
N GLU A 105 3.55 24.13 10.46
CA GLU A 105 3.89 24.73 11.76
C GLU A 105 5.37 24.52 12.10
N ILE A 106 5.88 23.29 11.93
CA ILE A 106 7.32 23.01 12.14
C ILE A 106 8.18 23.89 11.25
N LYS A 107 7.86 23.98 9.95
CA LYS A 107 8.62 24.80 8.99
C LYS A 107 8.57 26.30 9.29
N GLY A 108 7.53 26.76 9.96
CA GLY A 108 7.29 28.18 10.21
C GLY A 108 7.73 28.68 11.58
N HIS A 109 8.03 27.79 12.54
CA HIS A 109 8.25 28.17 13.94
C HIS A 109 9.59 27.70 14.53
N PHE A 110 10.32 26.83 13.83
CA PHE A 110 11.68 26.42 14.15
C PHE A 110 12.62 26.77 12.99
#